data_AF-A0A2L2XN71-F1
#
_entry.id   AF-A0A2L2XN71-F1
#
_cell.length_a   1.000
_cell.length_b   1.000
_cell.length_c   1.000
_cell.angle_alpha   90.00
_cell.angle_beta   90.00
_cell.angle_gamma   90.00
#
_symmetry.space_group_name_H-M   'P 1'
#
loop_
_entity.id
_entity.type
_entity.pdbx_description
1 polymer ?
#
loop_
_entity_poly.entity_id
_entity_poly.type
_entity_poly.pdbx_seq_one_letter_code
_entity_poly.pdbx_strand_id
1 'polypeptide(L)'
;MHKKNDLFWLIGCATITLFICSAIRHILFQSNALDLGWFDQGVYLISQGKPPIISFVDYHILGDHIAFILYPIALLYKIYPSVYWLLFLQAFSLSLAAFPLWQLAIEAGLKEKQAYTLALVYLLYPLIFNVNLFDFHPEVIAVPAIFWTILAARLNNLWGFCLGIIIILGCKAILSLTLLGMGIWLLLWEKKKIPGIIAMISGILWFIITTKLLIPLLTGKSAVIEMADSRYSYLGDSLPAIIFNLFLKPDLVLGKIFTGNNLGRCIIEI
;
A
#
# COMPACT_ATOMS: atom_id res chain seq x y z
N MET A 1 -28.29 13.98 3.67
CA MET A 1 -28.50 12.60 4.18
C MET A 1 -28.66 11.56 3.06
N HIS A 2 -29.52 11.79 2.05
CA HIS A 2 -29.76 10.81 0.98
C HIS A 2 -28.48 10.36 0.25
N LYS A 3 -27.59 11.30 -0.12
CA LYS A 3 -26.35 10.99 -0.85
C LYS A 3 -25.31 10.20 -0.04
N LYS A 4 -25.34 10.32 1.28
CA LYS A 4 -24.47 9.53 2.16
C LYS A 4 -24.88 8.05 2.13
N ASN A 5 -26.18 7.77 2.09
CA ASN A 5 -26.68 6.40 1.91
C ASN A 5 -26.33 5.87 0.51
N ASP A 6 -26.50 6.68 -0.54
CA ASP A 6 -26.10 6.30 -1.91
C ASP A 6 -24.60 5.95 -2.00
N LEU A 7 -23.74 6.67 -1.26
CA LEU A 7 -22.30 6.40 -1.21
C LEU A 7 -21.98 5.06 -0.55
N PHE A 8 -22.64 4.72 0.56
CA PHE A 8 -22.43 3.42 1.19
C PHE A 8 -22.91 2.26 0.32
N TRP A 9 -24.02 2.44 -0.41
CA TRP A 9 -24.45 1.48 -1.42
C TRP A 9 -23.43 1.32 -2.54
N LEU A 10 -22.86 2.43 -3.03
CA LEU A 10 -21.80 2.40 -4.04
C LEU A 10 -20.56 1.62 -3.54
N ILE A 11 -20.09 1.91 -2.33
CA ILE A 11 -18.95 1.22 -1.71
C ILE A 11 -19.24 -0.27 -1.51
N GLY A 12 -20.45 -0.62 -1.05
CA GLY A 12 -20.86 -2.01 -0.89
C GLY A 12 -20.90 -2.77 -2.21
N CYS A 13 -21.51 -2.18 -3.25
CA CYS A 13 -21.56 -2.78 -4.59
C CYS A 13 -20.16 -2.93 -5.19
N ALA A 14 -19.30 -1.93 -5.05
CA ALA A 14 -17.91 -2.00 -5.52
C ALA A 14 -17.14 -3.09 -4.78
N THR A 15 -17.25 -3.18 -3.46
CA THR A 15 -16.59 -4.22 -2.65
C THR A 15 -16.99 -5.61 -3.12
N ILE A 16 -18.30 -5.85 -3.26
CA ILE A 16 -18.83 -7.15 -3.69
C ILE A 16 -18.34 -7.47 -5.11
N THR A 17 -18.42 -6.53 -6.04
CA THR A 17 -18.00 -6.72 -7.44
C THR A 17 -16.51 -7.06 -7.52
N LEU A 18 -15.66 -6.25 -6.89
CA LEU A 18 -14.22 -6.43 -6.86
C LEU A 18 -13.84 -7.77 -6.20
N PHE A 19 -14.49 -8.11 -5.08
CA PHE A 19 -14.26 -9.38 -4.40
C PHE A 19 -14.67 -10.58 -5.26
N ILE A 20 -15.83 -10.53 -5.92
CA ILE A 20 -16.27 -11.60 -6.83
C ILE A 20 -15.26 -11.78 -7.97
N CYS A 21 -14.78 -10.69 -8.57
CA CYS A 21 -13.80 -10.75 -9.64
C CYS A 21 -12.48 -11.41 -9.19
N SER A 22 -11.93 -11.01 -8.05
CA SER A 22 -10.69 -11.61 -7.53
C SER A 22 -10.89 -13.05 -7.06
N ALA A 23 -12.04 -13.38 -6.46
CA ALA A 23 -12.40 -14.74 -6.09
C ALA A 23 -12.55 -15.66 -7.31
N ILE A 24 -13.23 -15.21 -8.37
CA ILE A 24 -13.35 -15.97 -9.63
C ILE A 24 -11.97 -16.21 -10.24
N ARG A 25 -11.11 -15.18 -10.31
CA ARG A 25 -9.73 -15.32 -10.80
C ARG A 25 -8.98 -16.40 -10.00
N HIS A 26 -9.11 -16.41 -8.68
CA HIS A 26 -8.50 -17.42 -7.82
C HIS A 26 -9.05 -18.84 -8.07
N ILE A 27 -10.38 -18.99 -8.15
CA ILE A 27 -11.06 -20.28 -8.42
C ILE A 27 -10.67 -20.84 -9.80
N LEU A 28 -10.42 -19.97 -10.78
CA LEU A 28 -9.94 -20.34 -12.12
C LEU A 28 -8.42 -20.60 -12.16
N PHE A 29 -7.75 -20.67 -11.02
CA PHE A 29 -6.30 -20.89 -10.89
C PHE A 29 -5.45 -19.84 -11.62
N GLN A 30 -5.95 -18.60 -11.72
CA GLN A 30 -5.25 -17.47 -12.34
C GLN A 30 -4.57 -16.55 -11.31
N SER A 31 -4.58 -16.92 -10.04
CA SER A 31 -3.82 -16.25 -8.96
C SER A 31 -2.39 -16.77 -8.87
N ASN A 32 -1.40 -15.92 -8.55
CA ASN A 32 -0.01 -16.34 -8.47
C ASN A 32 0.38 -16.74 -7.04
N ALA A 33 1.23 -17.77 -6.94
CA ALA A 33 1.77 -18.22 -5.66
C ALA A 33 2.78 -17.22 -5.05
N LEU A 34 3.49 -16.44 -5.88
CA LEU A 34 4.56 -15.54 -5.43
C LEU A 34 4.09 -14.45 -4.48
N ASP A 35 2.90 -13.89 -4.73
CA ASP A 35 2.32 -12.85 -3.86
C ASP A 35 1.19 -13.42 -3.00
N LEU A 36 0.18 -14.06 -3.60
CA LEU A 36 -0.98 -14.52 -2.83
C LEU A 36 -0.61 -15.62 -1.84
N GLY A 37 0.18 -16.61 -2.29
CA GLY A 37 0.65 -17.70 -1.45
C GLY A 37 1.60 -17.23 -0.35
N TRP A 38 2.39 -16.19 -0.61
CA TRP A 38 3.29 -15.56 0.36
C TRP A 38 2.53 -15.03 1.57
N PHE A 39 1.53 -14.18 1.33
CA PHE A 39 0.75 -13.58 2.40
C PHE A 39 -0.22 -14.58 3.03
N ASP A 40 -0.85 -15.48 2.26
CA ASP A 40 -1.75 -16.50 2.78
C ASP A 40 -1.02 -17.43 3.78
N GLN A 41 0.16 -17.93 3.40
CA GLN A 41 0.99 -18.74 4.29
C GLN A 41 1.43 -17.95 5.53
N GLY A 42 1.94 -16.73 5.34
CA GLY A 42 2.42 -15.91 6.45
C GLY A 42 1.33 -15.63 7.48
N VAL A 43 0.16 -15.18 7.03
CA VAL A 43 -1.00 -14.89 7.89
C VAL A 43 -1.51 -16.16 8.57
N TYR A 44 -1.55 -17.29 7.86
CA TYR A 44 -1.88 -18.57 8.46
C TYR A 44 -0.92 -18.93 9.60
N LEU A 45 0.40 -18.86 9.39
CA LEU A 45 1.38 -19.18 10.43
C LEU A 45 1.26 -18.27 11.65
N ILE A 46 1.10 -16.96 11.45
CA ILE A 46 0.83 -16.00 12.54
C ILE A 46 -0.42 -16.43 13.31
N SER A 47 -1.51 -16.77 12.61
CA SER A 47 -2.76 -17.20 13.24
C SER A 47 -2.57 -18.48 14.07
N GLN A 48 -1.65 -19.36 13.71
CA GLN A 48 -1.38 -20.58 14.46
C GLN A 48 -0.37 -20.39 15.60
N GLY A 49 0.15 -19.17 15.80
CA GLY A 49 1.23 -18.90 16.76
C GLY A 49 2.54 -19.59 16.37
N LYS A 50 2.70 -19.94 15.10
CA LYS A 50 3.93 -20.54 14.56
C LYS A 50 4.86 -19.44 14.06
N PRO A 51 6.19 -19.66 14.03
CA PRO A 51 7.11 -18.77 13.36
C PRO A 51 6.68 -18.57 11.89
N PRO A 52 6.39 -17.35 11.43
CA PRO A 52 5.85 -17.11 10.09
C PRO A 52 6.98 -17.03 9.07
N ILE A 53 7.69 -18.15 8.91
CA ILE A 53 8.77 -18.34 7.94
C ILE A 53 8.15 -18.86 6.64
N ILE A 54 8.40 -18.18 5.53
CA ILE A 54 7.82 -18.51 4.24
C ILE A 54 8.60 -19.63 3.56
N SER A 55 7.92 -20.70 3.17
CA SER A 55 8.56 -21.97 2.81
C SER A 55 9.45 -21.94 1.56
N PHE A 56 9.28 -20.96 0.68
CA PHE A 56 10.02 -20.86 -0.57
C PHE A 56 11.10 -19.76 -0.59
N VAL A 57 11.27 -19.02 0.51
CA VAL A 57 12.37 -18.05 0.68
C VAL A 57 13.13 -18.19 2.00
N ASP A 58 12.61 -18.98 2.93
CA ASP A 58 13.23 -19.35 4.22
C ASP A 58 13.58 -18.16 5.13
N TYR A 59 12.75 -17.12 5.10
CA TYR A 59 12.84 -16.01 6.06
C TYR A 59 11.46 -15.56 6.55
N HIS A 60 11.45 -14.77 7.62
CA HIS A 60 10.24 -14.29 8.29
C HIS A 60 9.40 -13.39 7.38
N ILE A 61 8.07 -13.52 7.36
CA ILE A 61 7.14 -12.75 6.49
C ILE A 61 7.37 -11.24 6.50
N LEU A 62 7.72 -10.68 7.66
CA LEU A 62 8.04 -9.26 7.81
C LEU A 62 9.37 -8.84 7.16
N GLY A 63 10.28 -9.75 6.86
CA GLY A 63 11.62 -9.44 6.36
C GLY A 63 11.65 -8.71 5.02
N ASP A 64 10.64 -8.90 4.18
CA ASP A 64 10.56 -8.25 2.87
C ASP A 64 9.74 -6.94 2.94
N HIS A 65 8.51 -7.03 3.43
CA HIS A 65 7.54 -5.93 3.36
C HIS A 65 7.45 -5.08 4.63
N ILE A 66 7.86 -5.63 5.78
CA ILE A 66 7.60 -5.09 7.13
C ILE A 66 6.11 -4.74 7.31
N ALA A 67 5.25 -5.65 6.86
CA ALA A 67 3.80 -5.50 6.90
C ALA A 67 3.23 -5.99 8.24
N PHE A 68 3.35 -5.17 9.29
CA PHE A 68 2.76 -5.47 10.61
C PHE A 68 1.22 -5.59 10.59
N ILE A 69 0.55 -5.04 9.57
CA ILE A 69 -0.90 -5.16 9.36
C ILE A 69 -1.35 -6.62 9.22
N LEU A 70 -0.45 -7.54 8.87
CA LEU A 70 -0.75 -8.96 8.78
C LEU A 70 -1.14 -9.60 10.13
N TYR A 71 -0.67 -9.05 11.26
CA TYR A 71 -0.98 -9.58 12.59
C TYR A 71 -2.46 -9.41 12.98
N PRO A 72 -3.08 -8.22 12.87
CA PRO A 72 -4.51 -8.11 13.08
C PRO A 72 -5.32 -8.89 12.03
N ILE A 73 -4.84 -9.01 10.79
CA ILE A 73 -5.51 -9.84 9.76
C ILE A 73 -5.52 -11.31 10.15
N ALA A 74 -4.46 -11.82 10.80
CA ALA A 74 -4.37 -13.20 11.26
C ALA A 74 -5.45 -13.58 12.28
N LEU A 75 -6.10 -12.61 12.92
CA LEU A 75 -7.27 -12.86 13.77
C LEU A 75 -8.46 -13.40 12.96
N LEU A 76 -8.59 -13.05 11.68
CA LEU A 76 -9.62 -13.62 10.80
C LEU A 76 -9.31 -15.10 10.49
N TYR A 77 -8.04 -15.44 10.35
CA TYR A 77 -7.60 -16.81 10.10
C TYR A 77 -7.74 -17.72 11.34
N LYS A 78 -7.77 -17.14 12.55
CA LYS A 78 -8.19 -17.86 13.76
C LYS A 78 -9.65 -18.30 13.71
N ILE A 79 -10.53 -17.52 13.07
CA ILE A 79 -11.94 -17.87 12.90
C ILE A 79 -12.06 -18.94 11.81
N TYR A 80 -11.50 -18.66 10.63
CA TYR A 80 -11.48 -19.59 9.51
C TYR A 80 -10.28 -19.28 8.59
N PRO A 81 -9.30 -20.20 8.45
CA PRO A 81 -8.10 -19.95 7.66
C PRO A 81 -8.42 -20.02 6.16
N SER A 82 -8.56 -18.85 5.53
CA SER A 82 -8.98 -18.77 4.13
C SER A 82 -8.43 -17.54 3.43
N VAL A 83 -7.84 -17.76 2.26
CA VAL A 83 -7.31 -16.73 1.37
C VAL A 83 -8.37 -15.70 0.94
N TYR A 84 -9.65 -16.07 0.94
CA TYR A 84 -10.73 -15.15 0.60
C TYR A 84 -10.85 -13.97 1.58
N TRP A 85 -10.34 -14.08 2.81
CA TRP A 85 -10.22 -12.93 3.71
C TRP A 85 -9.29 -11.85 3.13
N LEU A 86 -8.16 -12.25 2.55
CA LEU A 86 -7.20 -11.34 1.94
C LEU A 86 -7.79 -10.65 0.71
N LEU A 87 -8.43 -11.43 -0.16
CA LEU A 87 -9.11 -10.92 -1.35
C LEU A 87 -10.24 -9.94 -0.98
N PHE A 88 -11.02 -10.28 0.05
CA PHE A 88 -12.08 -9.41 0.56
C PHE A 88 -11.52 -8.11 1.15
N LEU A 89 -10.49 -8.19 1.98
CA LEU A 89 -9.87 -7.01 2.60
C LEU A 89 -9.30 -6.06 1.54
N GLN A 90 -8.65 -6.59 0.50
CA GLN A 90 -8.16 -5.78 -0.62
C GLN A 90 -9.32 -5.06 -1.34
N ALA A 91 -10.37 -5.79 -1.74
CA ALA A 91 -11.54 -5.23 -2.40
C ALA A 91 -12.27 -4.19 -1.53
N PHE A 92 -12.40 -4.48 -0.23
CA PHE A 92 -13.03 -3.59 0.75
C PHE A 92 -12.20 -2.33 0.97
N SER A 93 -10.88 -2.43 1.16
CA SER A 93 -10.02 -1.27 1.36
C SER A 93 -10.01 -0.33 0.16
N LEU A 94 -9.92 -0.87 -1.06
CA LEU A 94 -10.01 -0.08 -2.29
C LEU A 94 -11.34 0.65 -2.40
N SER A 95 -12.44 -0.04 -2.08
CA SER A 95 -13.78 0.54 -2.13
C SER A 95 -14.00 1.58 -1.03
N LEU A 96 -13.55 1.29 0.19
CA LEU A 96 -13.68 2.14 1.36
C LEU A 96 -12.98 3.48 1.17
N ALA A 97 -11.87 3.54 0.42
CA ALA A 97 -11.16 4.77 0.11
C ALA A 97 -12.04 5.84 -0.58
N ALA A 98 -13.12 5.43 -1.25
CA ALA A 98 -14.10 6.37 -1.80
C ALA A 98 -14.78 7.24 -0.72
N PHE A 99 -14.89 6.74 0.53
CA PHE A 99 -15.50 7.48 1.64
C PHE A 99 -14.67 8.69 2.11
N PRO A 100 -13.41 8.54 2.56
CA PRO A 100 -12.57 9.68 2.91
C PRO A 100 -12.31 10.59 1.71
N LEU A 101 -12.26 10.05 0.49
CA LEU A 101 -12.14 10.86 -0.73
C LEU A 101 -13.38 11.76 -0.94
N TRP A 102 -14.58 11.20 -0.77
CA TRP A 102 -15.82 11.99 -0.79
C TRP A 102 -15.81 13.07 0.28
N GLN A 103 -15.37 12.76 1.51
CA GLN A 103 -15.28 13.75 2.59
C GLN A 103 -14.25 14.84 2.29
N LEU A 104 -13.08 14.49 1.75
CA LEU A 104 -12.08 15.46 1.29
C LEU A 104 -12.64 16.40 0.21
N ALA A 105 -13.43 15.87 -0.72
CA ALA A 105 -14.07 16.69 -1.75
C ALA A 105 -15.07 17.69 -1.16
N ILE A 106 -15.89 17.26 -0.19
CA ILE A 106 -16.80 18.15 0.54
C ILE A 106 -16.03 19.22 1.32
N GLU A 107 -14.97 18.81 2.03
CA GLU A 107 -14.11 19.70 2.80
C GLU A 107 -13.42 20.75 1.92
N ALA A 108 -13.04 20.36 0.70
CA ALA A 108 -12.50 21.26 -0.33
C ALA A 108 -13.54 22.20 -0.98
N GLY A 109 -14.81 22.16 -0.53
CA GLY A 109 -15.88 23.06 -1.00
C GLY A 109 -16.65 22.57 -2.22
N LEU A 110 -16.47 21.32 -2.65
CA LEU A 110 -17.28 20.75 -3.74
C LEU A 110 -18.71 20.45 -3.28
N LYS A 111 -19.65 20.58 -4.20
CA LYS A 111 -21.06 20.20 -3.96
C LYS A 111 -21.17 18.69 -3.76
N GLU A 112 -22.17 18.23 -3.00
CA GLU A 112 -22.37 16.79 -2.74
C GLU A 112 -22.39 15.92 -4.01
N LYS A 113 -22.99 16.42 -5.10
CA LYS A 113 -23.02 15.72 -6.39
C LYS A 113 -21.62 15.59 -7.02
N GLN A 114 -20.80 16.62 -6.93
CA GLN A 114 -19.43 16.61 -7.45
C GLN A 114 -18.55 15.67 -6.63
N ALA A 115 -18.64 15.73 -5.30
CA ALA A 115 -17.94 14.81 -4.41
C ALA A 115 -18.33 13.35 -4.67
N TYR A 116 -19.63 13.07 -4.85
CA TYR A 116 -20.11 11.73 -5.21
C TYR A 116 -19.57 11.28 -6.58
N THR A 117 -19.57 12.18 -7.56
CA THR A 117 -19.01 11.90 -8.89
C THR A 117 -17.52 11.58 -8.81
N LEU A 118 -16.76 12.29 -7.97
CA LEU A 118 -15.34 11.99 -7.74
C LEU A 118 -15.14 10.60 -7.14
N ALA A 119 -15.93 10.23 -6.12
CA ALA A 119 -15.91 8.90 -5.53
C ALA A 119 -16.24 7.80 -6.56
N LEU A 120 -17.23 8.05 -7.42
CA LEU A 120 -17.59 7.14 -8.51
C LEU A 120 -16.46 7.01 -9.55
N VAL A 121 -15.88 8.13 -10.01
CA VAL A 121 -14.76 8.13 -10.97
C VAL A 121 -13.55 7.42 -10.39
N TYR A 122 -13.25 7.60 -9.10
CA TYR A 122 -12.20 6.86 -8.41
C TYR A 122 -12.44 5.35 -8.47
N LEU A 123 -13.65 4.87 -8.13
CA LEU A 123 -13.96 3.43 -8.18
C LEU A 123 -13.98 2.85 -9.60
N LEU A 124 -14.30 3.68 -10.60
CA LEU A 124 -14.27 3.30 -12.02
C LEU A 124 -12.89 3.43 -12.65
N TYR A 125 -11.90 3.97 -11.93
CA TYR A 125 -10.55 4.14 -12.46
C TYR A 125 -9.92 2.76 -12.69
N PRO A 126 -9.45 2.45 -13.92
CA PRO A 126 -8.97 1.10 -14.25
C PRO A 126 -7.92 0.56 -13.30
N LEU A 127 -7.02 1.41 -12.80
CA LEU A 127 -5.99 0.99 -11.86
C LEU A 127 -6.56 0.36 -10.58
N ILE A 128 -7.74 0.79 -10.11
CA ILE A 128 -8.39 0.18 -8.95
C ILE A 128 -8.79 -1.27 -9.25
N PHE A 129 -9.31 -1.53 -10.45
CA PHE A 129 -9.62 -2.89 -10.89
C PHE A 129 -8.36 -3.73 -11.02
N ASN A 130 -7.30 -3.18 -11.61
CA ASN A 130 -6.06 -3.92 -11.86
C ASN A 130 -5.36 -4.31 -10.57
N VAL A 131 -5.24 -3.34 -9.64
CA VAL A 131 -4.70 -3.59 -8.30
C VAL A 131 -5.53 -4.64 -7.57
N ASN A 132 -6.86 -4.60 -7.70
CA ASN A 132 -7.73 -5.59 -7.07
C ASN A 132 -7.61 -6.99 -7.69
N LEU A 133 -7.51 -7.05 -9.03
CA LEU A 133 -7.39 -8.31 -9.77
C LEU A 133 -6.02 -8.93 -9.60
N PHE A 134 -4.98 -8.13 -9.33
CA PHE A 134 -3.69 -8.64 -8.91
C PHE A 134 -3.80 -9.33 -7.54
N ASP A 135 -2.77 -10.06 -7.17
CA ASP A 135 -2.74 -10.81 -5.91
C ASP A 135 -2.74 -9.86 -4.69
N PHE A 136 -2.92 -10.41 -3.48
CA PHE A 136 -3.08 -9.58 -2.28
C PHE A 136 -1.82 -8.78 -1.96
N HIS A 137 -1.99 -7.49 -1.68
CA HIS A 137 -0.92 -6.56 -1.31
C HIS A 137 -1.30 -5.77 -0.04
N PRO A 138 -0.55 -5.88 1.07
CA PRO A 138 -0.90 -5.19 2.32
C PRO A 138 -0.89 -3.66 2.17
N GLU A 139 -0.09 -3.08 1.28
CA GLU A 139 -0.10 -1.64 0.99
C GLU A 139 -1.44 -1.12 0.47
N VAL A 140 -2.30 -1.97 -0.09
CA VAL A 140 -3.62 -1.55 -0.58
C VAL A 140 -4.52 -1.11 0.57
N ILE A 141 -4.34 -1.68 1.76
CA ILE A 141 -5.04 -1.28 2.99
C ILE A 141 -4.65 0.15 3.40
N ALA A 142 -3.47 0.62 3.01
CA ALA A 142 -3.03 1.98 3.30
C ALA A 142 -3.78 3.03 2.47
N VAL A 143 -4.38 2.69 1.32
CA VAL A 143 -5.07 3.65 0.43
C VAL A 143 -6.16 4.45 1.16
N PRO A 144 -7.17 3.82 1.79
CA PRO A 144 -8.15 4.58 2.58
C PRO A 144 -7.51 5.32 3.75
N ALA A 145 -6.48 4.74 4.38
CA ALA A 145 -5.79 5.37 5.50
C ALA A 145 -5.02 6.63 5.10
N ILE A 146 -4.46 6.70 3.88
CA ILE A 146 -3.79 7.90 3.34
C ILE A 146 -4.80 9.04 3.21
N PHE A 147 -5.95 8.80 2.56
CA PHE A 147 -6.99 9.81 2.42
C PHE A 147 -7.55 10.24 3.78
N TRP A 148 -7.77 9.30 4.69
CA TRP A 148 -8.23 9.59 6.04
C TRP A 148 -7.21 10.43 6.83
N THR A 149 -5.92 10.11 6.73
CA THR A 149 -4.84 10.86 7.37
C THR A 149 -4.82 12.31 6.89
N ILE A 150 -4.91 12.53 5.57
CA ILE A 150 -4.96 13.88 4.99
C ILE A 150 -6.19 14.63 5.51
N LEU A 151 -7.36 13.99 5.49
CA LEU A 151 -8.60 14.58 5.99
C LEU A 151 -8.50 14.96 7.47
N ALA A 152 -7.96 14.06 8.29
CA ALA A 152 -7.78 14.29 9.72
C ALA A 152 -6.83 15.47 9.99
N ALA A 153 -5.74 15.62 9.21
CA ALA A 153 -4.84 16.77 9.31
C ALA A 153 -5.57 18.09 8.97
N ARG A 154 -6.39 18.10 7.91
CA ARG A 154 -7.16 19.28 7.50
C ARG A 154 -8.21 19.68 8.54
N LEU A 155 -8.91 18.69 9.09
CA LEU A 155 -9.91 18.88 10.15
C LEU A 155 -9.30 19.11 11.55
N ASN A 156 -7.97 19.21 11.68
CA ASN A 156 -7.24 19.35 12.95
C ASN A 156 -7.50 18.20 13.96
N ASN A 157 -7.88 17.02 13.47
CA ASN A 157 -8.05 15.83 14.29
C ASN A 157 -6.72 15.07 14.41
N LEU A 158 -5.91 15.45 15.39
CA LEU A 158 -4.58 14.87 15.58
C LEU A 158 -4.61 13.38 15.94
N TRP A 159 -5.62 12.94 16.70
CA TRP A 159 -5.79 11.53 17.04
C TRP A 159 -6.04 10.66 15.81
N GLY A 160 -6.99 11.09 14.95
CA GLY A 160 -7.27 10.40 13.69
C GLY A 160 -6.08 10.40 12.74
N PHE A 161 -5.29 11.48 12.74
CA PHE A 161 -4.07 11.61 11.97
C PHE A 161 -3.00 10.60 12.41
N CYS A 162 -2.70 10.53 13.71
CA CYS A 162 -1.72 9.59 14.26
C CYS A 162 -2.14 8.13 14.06
N LEU A 163 -3.44 7.82 14.20
CA LEU A 163 -3.97 6.49 13.91
C LEU A 163 -3.75 6.11 12.44
N GLY A 164 -4.01 7.04 11.52
CA GLY A 164 -3.77 6.84 10.09
C GLY A 164 -2.28 6.57 9.78
N ILE A 165 -1.36 7.31 10.41
CA ILE A 165 0.09 7.05 10.30
C ILE A 165 0.44 5.63 10.73
N ILE A 166 -0.07 5.18 11.87
CA ILE A 166 0.21 3.82 12.37
C ILE A 166 -0.26 2.77 11.37
N ILE A 167 -1.46 2.92 10.81
CA ILE A 167 -1.99 2.01 9.80
C ILE A 167 -1.11 2.02 8.55
N ILE A 168 -0.77 3.21 8.02
CA ILE A 168 0.07 3.37 6.82
C ILE A 168 1.42 2.69 7.00
N LEU A 169 2.14 2.98 8.10
CA LEU A 169 3.46 2.40 8.36
C LEU A 169 3.39 0.90 8.64
N GLY A 170 2.28 0.43 9.21
CA GLY A 170 2.03 -0.98 9.43
C GLY A 170 1.76 -1.77 8.14
N CYS A 171 1.40 -1.12 7.04
CA CYS A 171 1.11 -1.82 5.79
C CYS A 171 2.37 -2.20 5.01
N LYS A 172 3.36 -1.30 4.89
CA LYS A 172 4.62 -1.57 4.17
C LYS A 172 5.71 -0.56 4.55
N ALA A 173 6.96 -1.01 4.67
CA ALA A 173 8.10 -0.13 5.00
C ALA A 173 8.23 1.09 4.08
N ILE A 174 8.04 0.90 2.76
CA ILE A 174 8.23 1.95 1.74
C ILE A 174 7.27 3.14 1.89
N LEU A 175 6.13 2.95 2.57
CA LEU A 175 5.16 4.02 2.82
C LEU A 175 5.69 5.08 3.79
N SER A 176 6.82 4.83 4.47
CA SER A 176 7.59 5.85 5.17
C SER A 176 7.92 7.07 4.30
N LEU A 177 8.29 6.84 3.03
CA LEU A 177 8.60 7.92 2.08
C LEU A 177 7.33 8.69 1.70
N THR A 178 6.19 8.00 1.63
CA THR A 178 4.88 8.64 1.40
C THR A 178 4.54 9.60 2.55
N LEU A 179 4.79 9.20 3.80
CA LEU A 179 4.60 10.08 4.96
C LEU A 179 5.59 11.24 4.99
N LEU A 180 6.84 11.02 4.60
CA LEU A 180 7.81 12.12 4.47
C LEU A 180 7.30 13.17 3.47
N GLY A 181 6.86 12.75 2.29
CA GLY A 181 6.28 13.64 1.28
C GLY A 181 5.00 14.32 1.77
N MET A 182 4.10 13.58 2.42
CA MET A 182 2.89 14.14 3.03
C MET A 182 3.23 15.20 4.08
N GLY A 183 4.22 14.94 4.94
CA GLY A 183 4.64 15.86 5.97
C GLY A 183 5.21 17.17 5.39
N ILE A 184 6.06 17.08 4.36
CA ILE A 184 6.56 18.24 3.63
C ILE A 184 5.39 19.04 3.03
N TRP A 185 4.45 18.38 2.36
CA TRP A 185 3.28 19.03 1.78
C TRP A 185 2.40 19.72 2.85
N LEU A 186 2.16 19.04 3.97
CA LEU A 186 1.39 19.58 5.10
C LEU A 186 2.05 20.84 5.69
N LEU A 187 3.38 20.88 5.78
CA LEU A 187 4.11 22.06 6.28
C LEU A 187 4.08 23.22 5.29
N LEU A 188 4.40 22.95 4.03
CA LEU A 188 4.67 23.98 3.04
C LEU A 188 3.40 24.54 2.41
N TRP A 189 2.41 23.70 2.10
CA TRP A 189 1.19 24.11 1.40
C TRP A 189 -0.02 24.23 2.34
N GLU A 190 -0.27 23.23 3.19
CA GLU A 190 -1.45 23.24 4.08
C GLU A 190 -1.22 24.05 5.37
N LYS A 191 0.03 24.47 5.62
CA LYS A 191 0.47 25.22 6.82
C LYS A 191 0.15 24.50 8.15
N LYS A 192 0.02 23.18 8.12
CA LYS A 192 -0.25 22.30 9.27
C LYS A 192 1.06 21.87 9.95
N LYS A 193 1.61 22.75 10.79
CA LYS A 193 2.93 22.55 11.44
C LYS A 193 3.04 21.23 12.21
N ILE A 194 2.15 20.97 13.17
CA ILE A 194 2.24 19.81 14.06
C ILE A 194 2.05 18.48 13.27
N PRO A 195 0.98 18.28 12.48
CA PRO A 195 0.83 17.08 11.67
C PRO A 195 1.99 16.88 10.69
N GLY A 196 2.46 17.97 10.07
CA GLY A 196 3.58 17.92 9.12
C GLY A 196 4.88 17.42 9.76
N ILE A 197 5.25 17.95 10.93
CA ILE A 197 6.43 17.49 11.68
C ILE A 197 6.29 16.03 12.09
N ILE A 198 5.13 15.62 12.60
CA ILE A 198 4.88 14.23 13.01
C ILE A 198 5.04 13.28 11.82
N ALA A 199 4.40 13.55 10.68
CA ALA A 199 4.54 12.70 9.49
C ALA A 199 5.98 12.61 8.99
N MET A 200 6.72 13.72 8.97
CA MET A 200 8.13 13.72 8.57
C MET A 200 8.99 12.89 9.51
N ILE A 201 8.89 13.12 10.82
CA ILE A 201 9.69 12.40 11.83
C ILE A 201 9.34 10.91 11.81
N SER A 202 8.05 10.56 11.82
CA SER A 202 7.60 9.17 11.75
C SER A 202 8.06 8.49 10.46
N GLY A 203 7.97 9.16 9.31
CA GLY A 203 8.47 8.65 8.04
C GLY A 203 9.98 8.38 8.07
N ILE A 204 10.78 9.35 8.50
CA ILE A 204 12.25 9.22 8.56
C ILE A 204 12.67 8.12 9.54
N LEU A 205 12.11 8.14 10.76
CA LEU A 205 12.45 7.14 11.77
C LEU A 205 12.03 5.74 11.32
N TRP A 206 10.85 5.57 10.75
CA TRP A 206 10.42 4.26 10.25
C TRP A 206 11.30 3.77 9.10
N PHE A 207 11.66 4.64 8.15
CA PHE A 207 12.57 4.28 7.08
C PHE A 207 13.92 3.78 7.62
N ILE A 208 14.51 4.49 8.58
CA ILE A 208 15.78 4.09 9.20
C ILE A 208 15.62 2.77 9.98
N ILE A 209 14.61 2.66 10.83
CA ILE A 209 14.35 1.47 11.66
C ILE A 209 14.12 0.25 10.77
N THR A 210 13.27 0.35 9.76
CA THR A 210 12.95 -0.79 8.87
C THR A 210 14.17 -1.23 8.07
N THR A 211 14.87 -0.30 7.42
CA THR A 211 16.00 -0.65 6.53
C THR A 211 17.30 -1.01 7.23
N LYS A 212 17.59 -0.40 8.40
CA LYS A 212 18.86 -0.61 9.13
C LYS A 212 18.76 -1.63 10.26
N LEU A 213 17.56 -1.86 10.81
CA LEU A 213 17.39 -2.74 11.95
C LEU A 213 16.49 -3.93 11.62
N LEU A 214 15.23 -3.69 11.26
CA LEU A 214 14.24 -4.78 11.17
C LEU A 214 14.51 -5.74 10.01
N ILE A 215 14.72 -5.24 8.79
CA ILE A 215 14.98 -6.11 7.62
C ILE A 215 16.24 -6.96 7.84
N PRO A 216 17.40 -6.39 8.24
CA PRO A 216 18.60 -7.19 8.54
C PRO A 216 18.38 -8.23 9.64
N LEU A 217 17.65 -7.88 10.70
CA LEU A 217 17.35 -8.81 11.79
C LEU A 217 16.47 -9.98 11.35
N LEU A 218 15.53 -9.75 10.43
CA LEU A 218 14.51 -10.72 10.03
C LEU A 218 14.91 -11.60 8.84
N THR A 219 15.82 -11.11 7.99
CA THR A 219 16.28 -11.83 6.77
C THR A 219 17.71 -12.36 6.89
N GLY A 220 18.49 -11.87 7.85
CA GLY A 220 19.94 -12.11 7.91
C GLY A 220 20.72 -11.45 6.78
N LYS A 221 20.07 -10.67 5.90
CA LYS A 221 20.65 -9.97 4.76
C LYS A 221 20.44 -8.48 4.91
N SER A 222 21.39 -7.67 4.44
CA SER A 222 21.17 -6.22 4.44
C SER A 222 20.18 -5.85 3.33
N ALA A 223 19.17 -5.04 3.66
CA ALA A 223 18.20 -4.51 2.68
C ALA A 223 18.88 -3.82 1.49
N VAL A 224 20.03 -3.19 1.73
CA VAL A 224 20.81 -2.46 0.72
C VAL A 224 21.48 -3.42 -0.27
N ILE A 225 21.98 -4.57 0.20
CA ILE A 225 22.62 -5.56 -0.66
C ILE A 225 21.59 -6.24 -1.56
N GLU A 226 20.40 -6.55 -1.04
CA GLU A 226 19.33 -7.18 -1.84
C GLU A 226 18.78 -6.26 -2.95
N MET A 227 18.68 -4.95 -2.67
CA MET A 227 18.31 -3.93 -3.67
C MET A 227 19.42 -3.72 -4.73
N ALA A 228 20.69 -3.77 -4.33
CA ALA A 228 21.84 -3.56 -5.22
C ALA A 228 22.13 -4.79 -6.11
N ASP A 229 21.97 -6.01 -5.60
CA ASP A 229 22.37 -7.24 -6.31
C ASP A 229 21.40 -7.65 -7.43
N SER A 230 20.13 -7.20 -7.42
CA SER A 230 19.09 -7.73 -8.32
C SER A 230 18.57 -6.74 -9.35
N ARG A 231 17.90 -5.66 -8.92
CA ARG A 231 17.13 -4.78 -9.81
C ARG A 231 17.88 -3.54 -10.28
N TYR A 232 18.79 -3.03 -9.45
CA TYR A 232 19.49 -1.76 -9.68
C TYR A 232 21.00 -1.91 -9.87
N SER A 233 21.51 -3.13 -10.00
CA SER A 233 22.93 -3.42 -10.25
C SER A 233 23.49 -2.65 -11.45
N TYR A 234 22.65 -2.38 -12.47
CA TYR A 234 23.03 -1.57 -13.63
C TYR A 234 23.35 -0.10 -13.30
N LEU A 235 22.94 0.40 -12.13
CA LEU A 235 23.26 1.74 -11.62
C LEU A 235 24.43 1.75 -10.64
N GLY A 236 25.01 0.59 -10.33
CA GLY A 236 26.22 0.44 -9.51
C GLY A 236 26.01 -0.41 -8.25
N ASP A 237 27.13 -0.68 -7.57
CA ASP A 237 27.21 -1.73 -6.54
C ASP A 237 27.00 -1.20 -5.11
N SER A 238 26.57 0.06 -4.95
CA SER A 238 26.29 0.66 -3.64
C SER A 238 25.14 1.66 -3.70
N LEU A 239 24.46 1.87 -2.58
CA LEU A 239 23.33 2.80 -2.50
C LEU A 239 23.69 4.23 -2.95
N PRO A 240 24.83 4.83 -2.55
CA PRO A 240 25.22 6.14 -3.07
C PRO A 240 25.46 6.09 -4.58
N ALA A 241 26.15 5.06 -5.09
CA ALA A 241 26.40 4.93 -6.53
C ALA A 241 25.09 4.85 -7.31
N ILE A 242 24.11 4.05 -6.85
CA ILE A 242 22.79 3.93 -7.46
C ILE A 242 22.08 5.30 -7.48
N ILE A 243 22.05 6.01 -6.34
CA ILE A 243 21.40 7.32 -6.23
C ILE A 243 22.06 8.33 -7.17
N PHE A 244 23.38 8.44 -7.16
CA PHE A 244 24.08 9.40 -8.00
C PHE A 244 23.97 9.05 -9.49
N ASN A 245 24.15 7.78 -9.86
CA ASN A 245 24.06 7.36 -11.27
C ASN A 245 22.63 7.47 -11.83
N LEU A 246 21.60 7.45 -10.98
CA LEU A 246 20.23 7.77 -11.41
C LEU A 246 20.14 9.16 -12.07
N PHE A 247 20.91 10.13 -11.58
CA PHE A 247 20.94 11.50 -12.11
C PHE A 247 22.11 11.75 -13.06
N LEU A 248 23.27 11.15 -12.80
CA LEU A 248 24.49 11.37 -13.55
C LEU A 248 24.59 10.53 -14.83
N LYS A 249 23.81 9.45 -14.95
CA LYS A 249 23.81 8.54 -16.12
C LYS A 249 22.39 8.35 -16.68
N PRO A 250 21.77 9.42 -17.20
CA PRO A 250 20.38 9.36 -17.70
C PRO A 250 20.22 8.36 -18.84
N ASP A 251 21.23 8.16 -19.66
CA ASP A 251 21.30 7.18 -20.74
C ASP A 251 21.10 5.73 -20.27
N LEU A 252 21.64 5.33 -19.10
CA LEU A 252 21.39 4.01 -18.52
C LEU A 252 19.94 3.85 -18.05
N VAL A 253 19.37 4.90 -17.48
CA VAL A 253 17.98 4.92 -16.98
C VAL A 253 17.00 4.88 -18.15
N LEU A 254 17.17 5.78 -19.13
CA LEU A 254 16.32 5.86 -20.32
C LEU A 254 16.43 4.59 -21.17
N GLY A 255 17.64 4.04 -21.31
CA GLY A 255 17.85 2.77 -22.00
C GLY A 255 17.11 1.59 -21.37
N LYS A 256 16.91 1.59 -20.05
CA LYS A 256 16.09 0.60 -19.35
C LYS A 256 14.60 0.87 -19.50
N ILE A 257 14.16 2.13 -19.43
CA ILE A 257 12.75 2.54 -19.54
C ILE A 257 12.21 2.27 -20.94
N PHE A 258 12.92 2.70 -21.99
CA PHE A 258 12.49 2.58 -23.38
C PHE A 258 12.80 1.22 -24.01
N THR A 259 12.68 0.15 -23.24
CA THR A 259 12.70 -1.21 -23.80
C THR A 259 11.29 -1.59 -24.23
N GLY A 260 11.16 -2.34 -25.34
CA GLY A 260 9.85 -2.74 -25.88
C GLY A 260 8.96 -3.44 -24.85
N ASN A 261 9.54 -4.24 -23.97
CA ASN A 261 8.82 -4.91 -22.88
C ASN A 261 8.29 -3.91 -21.83
N ASN A 262 9.09 -2.90 -21.44
CA ASN A 262 8.67 -1.93 -20.43
C ASN A 262 7.65 -0.93 -20.98
N LEU A 263 7.80 -0.53 -22.24
CA LEU A 263 6.80 0.27 -22.95
C LEU A 263 5.47 -0.48 -23.10
N GLY A 264 5.54 -1.79 -23.42
CA GLY A 264 4.38 -2.67 -23.43
C GLY A 264 3.68 -2.70 -22.08
N ARG A 265 4.41 -2.80 -20.96
CA ARG A 265 3.83 -2.74 -19.61
C ARG A 265 3.17 -1.39 -19.28
N CYS A 266 3.76 -0.27 -19.70
CA CYS A 266 3.16 1.04 -19.51
C CYS A 266 1.82 1.24 -20.26
N ILE A 267 1.57 0.45 -21.30
CA ILE A 267 0.38 0.56 -22.17
C ILE A 267 -0.62 -0.57 -21.93
N ILE A 268 -0.16 -1.79 -21.60
CA ILE A 268 -0.92 -3.04 -21.65
C ILE A 268 -1.13 -3.68 -20.27
N GLU A 269 -0.27 -3.43 -19.27
CA GLU A 269 -0.55 -3.84 -17.87
C GLU A 269 -1.45 -2.81 -17.17
N ILE A 270 -2.58 -2.51 -17.83
CA ILE A 270 -3.82 -2.13 -17.15
C ILE A 270 -4.51 -3.45 -16.82
#